data_AF-A0A8T7LUG2-F1
#
_entry.id   AF-A0A8T7LUG2-F1
#
_cell.length_a   1.000
_cell.length_b   1.000
_cell.length_c   1.000
_cell.angle_alpha   90.00
_cell.angle_beta   90.00
_cell.angle_gamma   90.00
#
_symmetry.space_group_name_H-M   'P 1'
#
loop_
_entity.id
_entity.type
_entity.pdbx_description
1 polymer ?
#
loop_
_entity_poly.entity_id
_entity_poly.type
_entity_poly.pdbx_seq_one_letter_code
_entity_poly.pdbx_strand_id
1 'polypeptide(L)'
;MANSTKIRELLVAGVNEARNGNKQVAFSYFKQALVLDEFNETALLWCATLTNDPFDARNYLLAVLQNNPHHEVARTYYEMAQKRCDELDNLLSGSRLVRQWRNEPDPNSTIPRLGQYCLEKNWLSEVQLKAALHYQNYLREHGHKERLGDILVSFGYIDKKQLKQALDHLNTEYNNRFMD
;
A
#
# COMPACT_ATOMS: atom_id res chain seq x y z
N MET A 1 -4.01 32.72 0.47
CA MET A 1 -5.22 32.69 -0.39
C MET A 1 -5.07 31.84 -1.65
N ALA A 2 -3.88 31.80 -2.29
CA ALA A 2 -3.65 30.98 -3.49
C ALA A 2 -3.91 29.46 -3.32
N ASN A 3 -3.43 28.86 -2.22
CA ASN A 3 -3.57 27.41 -1.99
C ASN A 3 -5.03 26.97 -1.82
N SER A 4 -5.87 27.76 -1.14
CA SER A 4 -7.29 27.44 -0.95
C SER A 4 -8.07 27.42 -2.27
N THR A 5 -7.74 28.34 -3.19
CA THR A 5 -8.33 28.35 -4.54
C THR A 5 -7.87 27.12 -5.33
N LYS A 6 -6.57 26.79 -5.26
CA LYS A 6 -6.02 25.65 -5.97
C LYS A 6 -6.58 24.31 -5.48
N ILE A 7 -6.75 24.15 -4.17
CA ILE A 7 -7.37 22.96 -3.56
C ILE A 7 -8.78 22.78 -4.11
N ARG A 8 -9.59 23.85 -4.16
CA ARG A 8 -10.96 23.78 -4.72
C ARG A 8 -10.97 23.33 -6.18
N GLU A 9 -10.07 23.85 -7.01
CA GLU A 9 -9.95 23.41 -8.42
C GLU A 9 -9.63 21.92 -8.51
N LEU A 10 -8.67 21.44 -7.72
CA LEU A 10 -8.26 20.03 -7.69
C LEU A 10 -9.42 19.14 -7.24
N LEU A 11 -10.17 19.53 -6.21
CA LEU A 11 -11.34 18.79 -5.74
C LEU A 11 -12.43 18.70 -6.82
N VAL A 12 -12.75 19.80 -7.49
CA VAL A 12 -13.75 19.81 -8.57
C VAL A 12 -13.32 18.93 -9.75
N ALA A 13 -12.06 19.04 -10.16
CA ALA A 13 -11.51 18.19 -11.23
C ALA A 13 -11.57 16.70 -10.85
N GLY A 14 -11.14 16.35 -9.63
CA GLY A 14 -11.19 14.98 -9.12
C GLY A 14 -12.61 14.39 -9.10
N VAL A 15 -13.60 15.17 -8.66
CA VAL A 15 -15.01 14.73 -8.64
C VAL A 15 -15.55 14.49 -10.05
N ASN A 16 -15.22 15.37 -11.00
CA ASN A 16 -15.66 15.23 -12.39
C ASN A 16 -15.08 13.95 -13.02
N GLU A 17 -13.78 13.70 -12.84
CA GLU A 17 -13.14 12.48 -13.31
C GLU A 17 -13.71 11.22 -12.65
N ALA A 18 -13.99 11.27 -11.35
CA ALA A 18 -14.59 10.14 -10.63
C ALA A 18 -15.98 9.79 -11.19
N ARG A 19 -16.80 10.81 -11.49
CA ARG A 19 -18.13 10.65 -12.09
C ARG A 19 -18.06 10.11 -13.52
N ASN A 20 -17.02 10.45 -14.27
CA ASN A 20 -16.76 9.92 -15.60
C ASN A 20 -16.18 8.49 -15.58
N GLY A 21 -15.98 7.90 -14.41
CA GLY A 21 -15.41 6.56 -14.24
C GLY A 21 -13.89 6.51 -14.27
N ASN A 22 -13.20 7.65 -14.42
CA ASN A 22 -11.76 7.77 -14.50
C ASN A 22 -11.11 7.77 -13.10
N LYS A 23 -11.31 6.68 -12.35
CA LYS A 23 -10.95 6.57 -10.93
C LYS A 23 -9.47 6.88 -10.62
N GLN A 24 -8.56 6.45 -11.49
CA GLN A 24 -7.12 6.69 -11.32
C GLN A 24 -6.76 8.17 -11.48
N VAL A 25 -7.35 8.84 -12.48
CA VAL A 25 -7.13 10.26 -12.72
C VAL A 25 -7.75 11.08 -11.58
N ALA A 26 -8.96 10.73 -11.16
CA ALA A 26 -9.60 11.32 -9.99
C ALA A 26 -8.72 11.21 -8.73
N PHE A 27 -8.19 10.01 -8.45
CA PHE A 27 -7.31 9.77 -7.32
C PHE A 27 -6.08 10.68 -7.35
N SER A 28 -5.48 10.89 -8.53
CA SER A 28 -4.32 11.77 -8.69
C SER A 28 -4.62 13.25 -8.32
N TYR A 29 -5.82 13.75 -8.62
CA TYR A 29 -6.22 15.10 -8.24
C TYR A 29 -6.39 15.25 -6.73
N PHE A 30 -7.00 14.25 -6.07
CA PHE A 30 -7.15 14.27 -4.62
C PHE A 30 -5.80 14.15 -3.90
N LYS A 31 -4.86 13.33 -4.41
CA LYS A 31 -3.49 13.28 -3.86
C LYS A 31 -2.76 14.62 -3.99
N GLN A 32 -2.93 15.34 -5.10
CA GLN A 32 -2.38 16.69 -5.24
C GLN A 32 -3.01 17.68 -4.25
N ALA A 33 -4.31 17.56 -3.97
CA ALA A 33 -4.95 18.39 -2.94
C ALA A 33 -4.36 18.10 -1.55
N LEU A 34 -4.08 16.83 -1.23
CA LEU A 34 -3.44 16.43 0.02
C LEU A 34 -1.98 16.90 0.17
N VAL A 35 -1.27 17.14 -0.93
CA VAL A 35 0.06 17.78 -0.88
C VAL A 35 -0.04 19.24 -0.45
N LEU A 36 -1.15 19.92 -0.78
CA LEU A 36 -1.38 21.31 -0.41
C LEU A 36 -2.01 21.47 0.98
N ASP A 37 -2.81 20.49 1.39
CA ASP A 37 -3.50 20.42 2.68
C ASP A 37 -3.69 18.94 3.07
N GLU A 38 -2.77 18.42 3.89
CA GLU A 38 -2.72 17.00 4.27
C GLU A 38 -3.95 16.54 5.06
N PHE A 39 -4.68 17.47 5.67
CA PHE A 39 -5.88 17.20 6.48
C PHE A 39 -7.18 17.54 5.75
N ASN A 40 -7.12 17.74 4.42
CA ASN A 40 -8.30 18.08 3.65
C ASN A 40 -9.33 16.94 3.68
N GLU A 41 -10.40 17.13 4.47
CA GLU A 41 -11.41 16.12 4.75
C GLU A 41 -12.04 15.54 3.47
N THR A 42 -12.36 16.41 2.50
CA THR A 42 -12.96 15.98 1.23
C THR A 42 -12.01 15.12 0.43
N ALA A 43 -10.74 15.52 0.28
CA ALA A 43 -9.75 14.74 -0.46
C ALA A 43 -9.46 13.39 0.23
N LEU A 44 -9.38 13.36 1.56
CA LEU A 44 -9.19 12.12 2.33
C LEU A 44 -10.35 11.15 2.12
N LEU A 45 -11.61 11.61 2.18
CA LEU A 45 -12.78 10.77 1.92
C LEU A 45 -12.81 10.22 0.50
N TRP A 46 -12.49 11.03 -0.50
CA TRP A 46 -12.40 10.55 -1.89
C TRP A 46 -11.27 9.54 -2.08
N CYS A 47 -10.09 9.77 -1.49
CA CYS A 47 -9.01 8.79 -1.52
C CYS A 47 -9.41 7.46 -0.88
N ALA A 48 -10.12 7.49 0.25
CA ALA A 48 -10.59 6.29 0.94
C ALA A 48 -11.59 5.46 0.11
N THR A 49 -12.43 6.12 -0.69
CA THR A 49 -13.44 5.43 -1.52
C THR A 49 -12.89 4.91 -2.85
N LEU A 50 -11.83 5.53 -3.36
CA LEU A 50 -11.24 5.19 -4.64
C LEU A 50 -10.11 4.16 -4.54
N THR A 51 -9.48 4.02 -3.37
CA THR A 51 -8.47 2.98 -3.16
C THR A 51 -9.11 1.59 -3.07
N ASN A 52 -8.42 0.59 -3.62
CA ASN A 52 -8.80 -0.81 -3.51
C ASN A 52 -8.15 -1.50 -2.30
N ASP A 53 -7.18 -0.85 -1.66
CA ASP A 53 -6.49 -1.36 -0.47
C ASP A 53 -7.27 -0.96 0.80
N PRO A 54 -7.83 -1.93 1.56
CA PRO A 54 -8.59 -1.64 2.77
C PRO A 54 -7.75 -0.96 3.86
N PHE A 55 -6.43 -1.18 3.90
CA PHE A 55 -5.56 -0.54 4.87
C PHE A 55 -5.34 0.94 4.54
N ASP A 56 -5.14 1.27 3.27
CA ASP A 56 -5.08 2.67 2.82
C ASP A 56 -6.41 3.38 3.06
N ALA A 57 -7.53 2.72 2.75
CA ALA A 57 -8.86 3.26 3.04
C ALA A 57 -9.00 3.58 4.54
N ARG A 58 -8.65 2.62 5.41
CA ARG A 58 -8.66 2.79 6.86
C ARG A 58 -7.79 3.98 7.30
N ASN A 59 -6.59 4.14 6.74
CA ASN A 59 -5.67 5.21 7.12
C ASN A 59 -6.19 6.59 6.72
N TYR A 60 -6.74 6.74 5.50
CA TYR A 60 -7.36 8.00 5.09
C TYR A 60 -8.57 8.36 5.96
N LEU A 61 -9.40 7.38 6.32
CA LEU A 61 -10.57 7.59 7.19
C LEU A 61 -10.18 7.89 8.64
N LEU A 62 -9.10 7.28 9.14
CA LEU A 62 -8.55 7.60 10.45
C LEU A 62 -8.07 9.06 10.50
N ALA A 63 -7.41 9.54 9.45
CA ALA A 63 -6.98 10.94 9.36
C ALA A 63 -8.17 11.92 9.41
N VAL A 64 -9.29 11.59 8.76
CA VAL A 64 -10.53 12.37 8.87
C VAL A 64 -11.05 12.39 10.31
N LEU A 65 -11.12 11.22 10.96
CA LEU A 65 -11.65 11.10 12.33
C LEU A 65 -10.74 11.72 13.39
N GLN A 66 -9.44 11.82 13.14
CA GLN A 66 -8.51 12.54 14.03
C GLN A 66 -8.80 14.04 14.05
N ASN A 67 -9.13 14.62 12.89
CA ASN A 67 -9.47 16.05 12.78
C ASN A 67 -10.93 16.33 13.14
N ASN A 68 -11.83 15.41 12.79
CA ASN A 68 -13.27 15.50 13.06
C ASN A 68 -13.81 14.19 13.65
N PRO A 69 -13.68 13.99 14.98
CA PRO A 69 -14.07 12.74 15.64
C PRO A 69 -15.55 12.40 15.53
N HIS A 70 -16.41 13.40 15.29
CA HIS A 70 -17.86 13.23 15.20
C HIS A 70 -18.36 13.04 13.76
N HIS A 71 -17.46 12.89 12.78
CA HIS A 71 -17.85 12.68 11.40
C HIS A 71 -18.51 11.30 11.20
N GLU A 72 -19.85 11.28 11.11
CA GLU A 72 -20.64 10.05 11.01
C GLU A 72 -20.27 9.19 9.80
N VAL A 73 -20.23 9.78 8.60
CA VAL A 73 -19.91 9.05 7.36
C VAL A 73 -18.50 8.44 7.39
N ALA A 74 -17.51 9.19 7.85
CA ALA A 74 -16.13 8.69 7.99
C ALA A 74 -16.06 7.54 8.99
N ARG A 75 -16.82 7.60 10.09
CA ARG A 75 -16.90 6.51 11.08
C ARG A 75 -17.49 5.24 10.46
N THR A 76 -18.59 5.34 9.75
CA THR A 76 -19.20 4.18 9.08
C THR A 76 -18.24 3.53 8.10
N TYR A 77 -17.60 4.33 7.23
CA TYR A 77 -16.62 3.77 6.29
C TYR A 77 -15.38 3.22 7.00
N TYR A 78 -14.95 3.83 8.11
CA TYR A 78 -13.82 3.36 8.89
C TYR A 78 -14.10 1.98 9.48
N GLU A 79 -15.29 1.76 10.03
CA GLU A 79 -15.71 0.45 10.55
C GLU A 79 -15.72 -0.63 9.45
N MET A 80 -16.20 -0.28 8.25
CA MET A 80 -16.18 -1.19 7.10
C MET A 80 -14.76 -1.55 6.66
N ALA A 81 -13.87 -0.54 6.56
CA ALA A 81 -12.48 -0.73 6.21
C ALA A 81 -11.72 -1.51 7.29
N GLN A 82 -11.98 -1.23 8.56
CA GLN A 82 -11.43 -1.92 9.72
C GLN A 82 -11.85 -3.39 9.72
N LYS A 83 -13.14 -3.70 9.57
CA LYS A 83 -13.61 -5.09 9.49
C LYS A 83 -12.90 -5.86 8.37
N ARG A 84 -12.69 -5.22 7.22
CA ARG A 84 -11.96 -5.82 6.10
C ARG A 84 -10.48 -6.01 6.40
N CYS A 85 -9.87 -5.10 7.17
CA CYS A 85 -8.51 -5.28 7.69
C CYS A 85 -8.46 -6.42 8.70
N ASP A 86 -9.41 -6.52 9.63
CA ASP A 86 -9.48 -7.58 10.65
C ASP A 86 -9.74 -8.95 10.03
N GLU A 87 -10.59 -9.04 9.00
CA GLU A 87 -10.80 -10.26 8.21
C GLU A 87 -9.49 -10.70 7.54
N LEU A 88 -8.78 -9.75 6.91
CA LEU A 88 -7.45 -10.02 6.35
C LEU A 88 -6.47 -10.43 7.44
N ASP A 89 -6.39 -9.72 8.56
CA ASP A 89 -5.49 -10.03 9.68
C ASP A 89 -5.82 -11.38 10.32
N ASN A 90 -7.08 -11.79 10.39
CA ASN A 90 -7.48 -13.12 10.87
C ASN A 90 -7.12 -14.23 9.87
N LEU A 91 -7.31 -13.98 8.57
CA LEU A 91 -6.84 -14.87 7.51
C LEU A 91 -5.31 -15.03 7.57
N LEU A 92 -4.59 -13.94 7.83
CA LEU A 92 -3.14 -13.91 7.97
C LEU A 92 -2.67 -14.61 9.27
N SER A 93 -3.33 -14.34 10.41
CA SER A 93 -2.98 -14.85 11.75
C SER A 93 -3.31 -16.33 11.97
N GLY A 94 -4.27 -16.87 11.21
CA GLY A 94 -4.60 -18.30 11.21
C GLY A 94 -3.57 -19.17 10.50
N SER A 95 -2.65 -18.58 9.73
CA SER A 95 -1.57 -19.32 9.08
C SER A 95 -0.51 -19.72 10.12
N ARG A 96 -0.15 -21.01 10.14
CA ARG A 96 0.88 -21.61 11.02
C ARG A 96 2.25 -20.90 10.89
N LEU A 97 2.45 -20.14 9.82
CA LEU A 97 3.67 -19.42 9.48
C LEU A 97 3.76 -18.03 10.13
N VAL A 98 2.67 -17.31 10.43
CA VAL A 98 2.80 -15.98 11.08
C VAL A 98 3.46 -16.06 12.46
N ARG A 99 3.32 -17.19 13.17
CA ARG A 99 4.08 -17.46 14.41
C ARG A 99 5.58 -17.64 14.18
N GLN A 100 5.98 -18.13 13.00
CA GLN A 100 7.37 -18.45 12.68
C GLN A 100 8.17 -17.22 12.20
N TRP A 101 7.48 -16.20 11.67
CA TRP A 101 8.11 -14.97 11.16
C TRP A 101 8.07 -13.79 12.14
N ARG A 102 7.40 -13.92 13.29
CA ARG A 102 7.57 -12.97 14.40
C ARG A 102 8.97 -13.04 15.03
N ASN A 103 9.78 -14.03 14.65
CA ASN A 103 11.16 -14.20 15.10
C ASN A 103 12.12 -14.04 13.91
N GLU A 104 12.55 -12.79 13.74
CA GLU A 104 13.81 -12.30 13.20
C GLU A 104 14.20 -12.58 11.72
N PRO A 105 14.80 -11.59 11.03
CA PRO A 105 15.50 -11.82 9.77
C PRO A 105 16.57 -12.90 9.99
N ASP A 106 16.67 -13.86 9.07
CA ASP A 106 17.74 -14.87 9.08
C ASP A 106 19.10 -14.16 9.20
N PRO A 107 19.81 -14.28 10.34
CA PRO A 107 21.06 -13.57 10.58
C PRO A 107 22.17 -13.97 9.60
N ASN A 108 22.02 -15.12 8.93
CA ASN A 108 22.97 -15.63 7.95
C ASN A 108 22.59 -15.32 6.49
N SER A 109 21.43 -14.69 6.25
CA SER A 109 21.04 -14.23 4.91
C SER A 109 21.80 -12.95 4.55
N THR A 110 23.01 -13.12 4.02
CA THR A 110 23.99 -12.05 3.75
C THR A 110 23.61 -11.10 2.60
N ILE A 111 22.47 -11.33 1.95
CA ILE A 111 21.94 -10.49 0.86
C ILE A 111 20.56 -9.96 1.30
N PRO A 112 20.30 -8.64 1.22
CA PRO A 112 18.98 -8.08 1.45
C PRO A 112 17.96 -8.76 0.52
N ARG A 113 16.86 -9.28 1.07
CA ARG A 113 15.81 -9.86 0.23
C ARG A 113 15.09 -8.74 -0.52
N LEU A 114 14.53 -9.03 -1.70
CA LEU A 114 13.76 -8.07 -2.51
C LEU A 114 12.78 -7.21 -1.69
N GLY A 115 12.07 -7.84 -0.75
CA GLY A 115 11.16 -7.14 0.16
C GLY A 115 11.84 -6.10 1.05
N GLN A 116 13.01 -6.42 1.60
CA GLN A 116 13.78 -5.53 2.47
C GLN A 116 14.25 -4.27 1.71
N TYR A 117 14.79 -4.47 0.50
CA TYR A 117 15.21 -3.35 -0.35
C TYR A 117 14.03 -2.43 -0.71
N CYS A 118 12.87 -3.01 -1.04
CA CYS A 118 11.68 -2.23 -1.35
C CYS A 118 11.14 -1.45 -0.13
N LEU A 119 11.28 -1.99 1.08
CA LEU A 119 10.97 -1.28 2.33
C LEU A 119 11.92 -0.09 2.54
N GLU A 120 13.23 -0.30 2.40
CA GLU A 120 14.25 0.74 2.59
C GLU A 120 14.10 1.90 1.59
N LYS A 121 13.62 1.62 0.38
CA LYS A 121 13.30 2.64 -0.63
C LYS A 121 11.93 3.29 -0.44
N ASN A 122 11.16 2.89 0.58
CA ASN A 122 9.78 3.29 0.81
C ASN A 122 8.85 3.05 -0.40
N TRP A 123 9.18 2.10 -1.27
CA TRP A 123 8.32 1.69 -2.38
C TRP A 123 7.25 0.70 -1.93
N LEU A 124 7.50 0.04 -0.79
CA LEU A 124 6.64 -0.96 -0.21
C LEU A 124 6.50 -0.66 1.29
N SER A 125 5.32 -0.86 1.87
CA SER A 125 5.15 -0.87 3.32
C SER A 125 5.33 -2.28 3.88
N GLU A 126 5.64 -2.38 5.18
CA GLU A 126 5.79 -3.68 5.86
C GLU A 126 4.51 -4.52 5.75
N VAL A 127 3.35 -3.85 5.73
CA VAL A 127 2.03 -4.47 5.57
C VAL A 127 1.86 -5.03 4.16
N GLN A 128 2.18 -4.25 3.13
CA GLN A 128 2.10 -4.69 1.73
C GLN A 128 3.05 -5.87 1.46
N LEU A 129 4.25 -5.85 2.04
CA LEU A 129 5.19 -6.96 1.96
C LEU A 129 4.62 -8.23 2.60
N LYS A 130 4.04 -8.13 3.79
CA LYS A 130 3.41 -9.26 4.50
C LYS A 130 2.25 -9.84 3.71
N ALA A 131 1.38 -8.99 3.13
CA ALA A 131 0.27 -9.42 2.29
C ALA A 131 0.74 -10.20 1.05
N ALA A 132 1.76 -9.69 0.35
CA ALA A 132 2.32 -10.33 -0.83
C ALA A 132 3.00 -11.68 -0.52
N LEU A 133 3.74 -11.76 0.59
CA LEU A 133 4.36 -13.00 1.06
C LEU A 133 3.33 -14.05 1.44
N HIS A 134 2.24 -13.65 2.09
CA HIS A 134 1.15 -14.56 2.40
C HIS A 134 0.50 -15.12 1.15
N TYR A 135 0.20 -14.27 0.16
CA TYR A 135 -0.34 -14.72 -1.11
C TYR A 135 0.62 -15.67 -1.85
N GLN A 136 1.93 -15.37 -1.84
CA GLN A 136 2.94 -16.26 -2.40
C GLN A 136 2.94 -17.63 -1.73
N ASN A 137 2.79 -17.67 -0.40
CA ASN A 137 2.76 -18.92 0.33
C ASN A 137 1.45 -19.70 0.08
N TYR A 138 0.31 -19.02 0.06
CA TYR A 138 -0.98 -19.63 -0.32
C TYR A 138 -0.89 -20.33 -1.67
N LEU A 139 -0.30 -19.66 -2.67
CA LEU A 139 -0.07 -20.25 -3.99
C LEU A 139 0.84 -21.49 -3.90
N ARG A 140 1.93 -21.43 -3.14
CA ARG A 140 2.86 -22.57 -2.95
C ARG A 140 2.18 -23.77 -2.31
N GLU A 141 1.34 -23.56 -1.31
CA GLU A 141 0.58 -24.62 -0.64
C GLU A 141 -0.42 -25.31 -1.60
N HIS A 142 -0.92 -24.59 -2.60
CA HIS A 142 -1.79 -25.11 -3.65
C HIS A 142 -1.02 -25.57 -4.90
N GLY A 143 0.30 -25.75 -4.81
CA GLY A 143 1.15 -26.26 -5.88
C GLY A 143 1.58 -25.22 -6.93
N HIS A 144 1.18 -23.96 -6.77
CA HIS A 144 1.56 -22.86 -7.65
C HIS A 144 2.85 -22.17 -7.17
N LYS A 145 3.83 -22.03 -8.05
CA LYS A 145 5.08 -21.30 -7.73
C LYS A 145 5.07 -19.95 -8.42
N GLU A 146 4.64 -18.92 -7.71
CA GLU A 146 4.77 -17.52 -8.13
C GLU A 146 5.96 -16.85 -7.45
N ARG A 147 6.59 -15.89 -8.14
CA ARG A 147 7.69 -15.11 -7.58
C ARG A 147 7.12 -13.91 -6.83
N LEU A 148 7.75 -13.55 -5.72
CA LEU A 148 7.32 -12.41 -4.90
C LEU A 148 7.30 -11.11 -5.71
N GLY A 149 8.30 -10.88 -6.57
CA GLY A 149 8.35 -9.70 -7.43
C GLY A 149 7.16 -9.58 -8.37
N ASP A 150 6.74 -10.69 -8.97
CA ASP A 150 5.58 -10.73 -9.87
C ASP A 150 4.28 -10.48 -9.10
N ILE A 151 4.16 -11.01 -7.88
CA ILE A 151 3.04 -10.74 -6.98
C ILE A 151 2.98 -9.26 -6.61
N LEU A 152 4.10 -8.66 -6.20
CA LEU A 152 4.18 -7.25 -5.82
C LEU A 152 3.76 -6.32 -6.98
N VAL A 153 4.14 -6.66 -8.21
CA VAL A 153 3.71 -5.93 -9.42
C VAL A 153 2.23 -6.17 -9.71
N SER A 154 1.76 -7.42 -9.60
CA SER A 154 0.36 -7.76 -9.87
C SER A 154 -0.61 -7.08 -8.92
N PHE A 155 -0.20 -6.87 -7.66
CA PHE A 155 -0.98 -6.17 -6.64
C PHE A 155 -0.85 -4.65 -6.75
N GLY A 156 0.01 -4.16 -7.65
CA GLY A 156 0.24 -2.72 -7.85
C GLY A 156 1.03 -2.06 -6.72
N TYR A 157 1.67 -2.84 -5.85
CA TYR A 157 2.47 -2.31 -4.75
C TYR A 157 3.78 -1.70 -5.25
N ILE A 158 4.35 -2.25 -6.31
CA ILE A 158 5.48 -1.68 -7.04
C ILE A 158 5.23 -1.78 -8.55
N ASP A 159 5.88 -0.92 -9.33
CA ASP A 159 5.86 -1.02 -10.78
C ASP A 159 6.99 -1.90 -11.34
N LYS A 160 6.92 -2.23 -12.64
CA LYS A 160 7.94 -3.06 -13.32
C LYS A 160 9.33 -2.41 -13.35
N LYS A 161 9.41 -1.07 -13.35
CA LYS A 161 10.67 -0.32 -13.36
C LYS A 161 11.34 -0.41 -11.99
N GLN A 162 10.57 -0.26 -10.91
CA GLN A 162 11.00 -0.42 -9.53
C GLN A 162 11.46 -1.86 -9.26
N LEU A 163 10.70 -2.86 -9.74
CA LEU A 163 11.09 -4.26 -9.63
C LEU A 163 12.44 -4.52 -10.33
N LYS A 164 12.62 -4.03 -11.57
CA LYS A 164 13.88 -4.17 -12.30
C LYS A 164 15.03 -3.51 -11.55
N GLN A 165 14.84 -2.29 -11.06
CA GLN A 165 15.85 -1.55 -10.32
C GLN A 165 16.28 -2.29 -9.04
N ALA A 166 15.33 -2.90 -8.34
CA ALA A 166 15.63 -3.72 -7.16
C ALA A 166 16.45 -4.96 -7.52
N LEU A 167 16.08 -5.68 -8.59
CA LEU A 167 16.80 -6.87 -9.02
C LEU A 167 18.23 -6.56 -9.50
N ASP A 168 18.41 -5.47 -10.26
CA ASP A 168 19.73 -5.03 -10.73
C ASP A 168 20.65 -4.69 -9.56
N HIS A 169 20.12 -4.04 -8.52
CA HIS A 169 20.87 -3.73 -7.31
C HIS A 169 21.28 -4.99 -6.54
N LEU A 170 20.35 -5.93 -6.34
CA LEU A 170 20.64 -7.18 -5.63
C LEU A 170 21.65 -8.06 -6.38
N ASN A 171 21.58 -8.12 -7.71
CA ASN A 171 22.58 -8.82 -8.52
C ASN A 171 23.96 -8.16 -8.43
N THR A 172 24.02 -6.84 -8.40
CA THR A 172 25.28 -6.11 -8.25
C THR A 172 25.89 -6.37 -6.87
N GLU A 173 25.09 -6.30 -5.80
CA GLU A 173 25.54 -6.62 -4.44
C GLU A 173 26.00 -8.08 -4.31
N TYR A 174 25.29 -9.02 -4.94
CA TYR A 174 25.70 -10.43 -4.97
C TYR A 174 27.05 -10.62 -5.66
N ASN A 175 27.22 -10.04 -6.85
CA ASN A 175 28.46 -10.18 -7.63
C ASN A 175 29.65 -9.56 -6.90
N ASN A 176 29.51 -8.35 -6.34
CA ASN A 176 30.59 -7.66 -5.62
C ASN A 176 31.04 -8.37 -4.33
N ARG A 177 30.26 -9.32 -3.82
CA ARG A 177 30.49 -9.95 -2.51
C ARG A 177 30.94 -11.41 -2.60
N PHE A 178 30.69 -12.06 -3.73
CA PHE A 178 30.94 -13.51 -3.90
C PHE A 178 31.70 -13.87 -5.18
N MET A 179 31.99 -12.92 -6.08
CA MET A 179 32.71 -13.15 -7.34
C MET A 179 34.06 -12.41 -7.45
N ASP A 180 34.51 -11.74 -6.39
CA ASP A 180 35.88 -11.23 -6.20
C ASP A 180 36.69 -12.17 -5.29
#